data_AF-A0A3S4IAG2-F1
#
_entry.id   AF-A0A3S4IAG2-F1
#
_cell.length_a   1.000
_cell.length_b   1.000
_cell.length_c   1.000
_cell.angle_alpha   90.00
_cell.angle_beta   90.00
_cell.angle_gamma   90.00
#
_symmetry.space_group_name_H-M   'P 1'
#
loop_
_entity.id
_entity.type
_entity.pdbx_description
1 polymer ?
#
loop_
_entity_poly.entity_id
_entity_poly.type
_entity_poly.pdbx_seq_one_letter_code
_entity_poly.pdbx_strand_id
1 'polypeptide(L)'
;MKNTRRLWGWLAVICLLSFSVLLYMGKEIYQAAPPIPAVVQGADGKAVFTGDQIRRGQQAWLSSGGQQLGTVWGHGSYVAPDWSADWLHREALALREDWARQRFGKTYAQLDVGRQGMLDAELRREMRANGYDAASGKLTLSVVRAAAARQVAGHYQGLYGADPAFDKLREQYAMTADALPSADDRLAVSRSSSGPPGRPPPTARAKPACPTPTTGRTSRWSATRPPPPTACGRSPA
;
A
#
# COMPACT_ATOMS: atom_id res chain seq x y z
N MET A 1 -53.33 -22.58 4.59
CA MET A 1 -52.02 -23.01 5.16
C MET A 1 -51.08 -23.73 4.18
N LYS A 2 -51.54 -24.30 3.05
CA LYS A 2 -50.66 -24.96 2.05
C LYS A 2 -49.65 -24.02 1.35
N ASN A 3 -50.00 -22.75 1.15
CA ASN A 3 -49.15 -21.79 0.45
C ASN A 3 -47.89 -21.42 1.27
N THR A 4 -48.03 -21.28 2.59
CA THR A 4 -46.93 -20.96 3.51
C THR A 4 -45.85 -22.04 3.53
N ARG A 5 -46.23 -23.34 3.54
CA ARG A 5 -45.26 -24.44 3.50
C ARG A 5 -44.43 -24.45 2.21
N ARG A 6 -45.04 -24.09 1.07
CA ARG A 6 -44.33 -23.98 -0.22
C ARG A 6 -43.35 -22.80 -0.24
N LEU A 7 -43.74 -21.66 0.32
CA LEU A 7 -42.85 -20.48 0.45
C LEU A 7 -41.66 -20.77 1.38
N TRP A 8 -41.89 -21.42 2.51
CA TRP A 8 -40.81 -21.85 3.41
C TRP A 8 -39.88 -22.88 2.77
N GLY A 9 -40.41 -23.80 1.95
CA GLY A 9 -39.59 -24.70 1.14
C GLY A 9 -38.68 -23.96 0.16
N TRP A 10 -39.22 -22.99 -0.58
CA TRP A 10 -38.42 -22.15 -1.48
C TRP A 10 -37.39 -21.29 -0.75
N LEU A 11 -37.75 -20.71 0.39
CA LEU A 11 -36.82 -19.97 1.23
C LEU A 11 -35.66 -20.87 1.69
N ALA A 12 -35.95 -22.08 2.17
CA ALA A 12 -34.93 -23.04 2.59
C ALA A 12 -34.00 -23.42 1.42
N VAL A 13 -34.55 -23.64 0.22
CA VAL A 13 -33.76 -23.92 -0.99
C VAL A 13 -32.85 -22.75 -1.35
N ILE A 14 -33.38 -21.52 -1.36
CA ILE A 14 -32.57 -20.32 -1.65
C ILE A 14 -31.46 -20.16 -0.62
N CYS A 15 -31.77 -20.27 0.68
CA CYS A 15 -30.76 -20.20 1.74
C CYS A 15 -29.68 -21.27 1.55
N LEU A 16 -30.06 -22.53 1.33
CA LEU A 16 -29.11 -23.64 1.15
C LEU A 16 -28.20 -23.40 -0.05
N LEU A 17 -28.73 -22.96 -1.19
CA LEU A 17 -27.93 -22.65 -2.38
C LEU A 17 -27.00 -21.46 -2.14
N SER A 18 -27.50 -20.37 -1.55
CA SER A 18 -26.69 -19.18 -1.24
C SER A 18 -25.55 -19.49 -0.27
N PHE A 19 -25.82 -20.22 0.83
CA PHE A 19 -24.77 -20.64 1.77
C PHE A 19 -23.79 -21.63 1.13
N SER A 20 -24.24 -22.51 0.24
CA SER A 20 -23.35 -23.44 -0.46
C SER A 20 -22.34 -22.70 -1.34
N VAL A 21 -22.81 -21.69 -2.10
CA VAL A 21 -21.92 -20.84 -2.91
C VAL A 21 -20.97 -20.04 -2.00
N LEU A 22 -21.47 -19.47 -0.89
CA LEU A 22 -20.64 -18.72 0.05
C LEU A 22 -19.53 -19.58 0.67
N LEU A 23 -19.86 -20.80 1.11
CA LEU A 23 -18.89 -21.74 1.69
C LEU A 23 -17.87 -22.21 0.66
N TYR A 24 -18.30 -22.49 -0.57
CA TYR A 24 -17.41 -22.86 -1.67
C TYR A 24 -16.41 -21.73 -1.97
N MET A 25 -16.90 -20.50 -2.14
CA MET A 25 -16.04 -19.34 -2.37
C MET A 25 -15.12 -19.05 -1.18
N GLY A 26 -15.60 -19.23 0.05
CA GLY A 26 -14.79 -19.10 1.27
C GLY A 26 -13.61 -20.08 1.30
N LYS A 27 -13.84 -21.33 0.86
CA LYS A 27 -12.78 -22.34 0.75
C LYS A 27 -11.72 -21.96 -0.30
N GLU A 28 -12.15 -21.51 -1.48
CA GLU A 28 -11.24 -21.05 -2.54
C GLU A 28 -10.38 -19.86 -2.06
N ILE A 29 -11.00 -18.88 -1.39
CA ILE A 29 -10.29 -17.73 -0.82
C ILE A 29 -9.25 -18.17 0.20
N TYR A 30 -9.59 -19.13 1.08
CA TYR A 30 -8.67 -19.64 2.10
C TYR A 30 -7.44 -20.33 1.48
N GLN A 31 -7.64 -21.08 0.40
CA GLN A 31 -6.54 -21.79 -0.28
C GLN A 31 -5.69 -20.87 -1.17
N ALA A 32 -6.30 -19.82 -1.74
CA ALA A 32 -5.62 -18.86 -2.60
C ALA A 32 -4.98 -17.68 -1.84
N ALA A 33 -5.18 -17.59 -0.52
CA ALA A 33 -4.62 -16.53 0.30
C ALA A 33 -3.08 -16.53 0.21
N PRO A 34 -2.44 -15.36 0.04
CA PRO A 34 -1.00 -15.30 -0.07
C PRO A 34 -0.36 -15.70 1.28
N PRO A 35 0.55 -16.69 1.30
CA PRO A 35 1.16 -17.15 2.53
C PRO A 35 2.06 -16.07 3.14
N ILE A 36 2.03 -15.94 4.47
CA ILE A 36 2.97 -15.07 5.19
C ILE A 36 4.33 -15.76 5.20
N PRO A 37 5.39 -15.17 4.62
CA PRO A 37 6.71 -15.79 4.61
C PRO A 37 7.25 -15.93 6.04
N ALA A 38 7.97 -17.03 6.30
CA ALA A 38 8.63 -17.27 7.57
C ALA A 38 9.75 -16.25 7.81
N VAL A 39 10.48 -15.89 6.74
CA VAL A 39 11.51 -14.85 6.76
C VAL A 39 11.56 -14.13 5.41
N VAL A 40 11.73 -12.82 5.48
CA VAL A 40 12.09 -11.96 4.36
C VAL A 40 13.58 -11.62 4.52
N GLN A 41 14.40 -11.98 3.55
CA GLN A 41 15.84 -11.78 3.60
C GLN A 41 16.35 -11.08 2.33
N GLY A 42 17.45 -10.34 2.45
CA GLY A 42 18.19 -9.88 1.29
C GLY A 42 18.93 -11.04 0.61
N ALA A 43 19.32 -10.83 -0.65
CA ALA A 43 20.18 -11.76 -1.39
C ALA A 43 21.56 -11.94 -0.73
N ASP A 44 21.96 -11.04 0.18
CA ASP A 44 23.13 -11.14 1.05
C ASP A 44 22.92 -12.06 2.26
N GLY A 45 21.75 -12.69 2.39
CA GLY A 45 21.39 -13.58 3.49
C GLY A 45 20.99 -12.86 4.79
N LYS A 46 21.03 -11.52 4.81
CA LYS A 46 20.61 -10.76 5.99
C LYS A 46 19.10 -10.71 6.08
N ALA A 47 18.56 -11.14 7.22
CA ALA A 47 17.13 -11.00 7.50
C ALA A 47 16.73 -9.51 7.46
N VAL A 48 15.64 -9.23 6.75
CA VAL A 48 14.97 -7.93 6.74
C VAL A 48 13.84 -7.97 7.76
N PHE A 49 12.93 -8.95 7.62
CA PHE A 49 11.76 -9.14 8.48
C PHE A 49 11.54 -10.63 8.77
N THR A 50 10.96 -10.97 9.92
CA THR A 50 10.48 -12.34 10.22
C THR A 50 8.95 -12.41 10.18
N GLY A 51 8.41 -13.61 9.97
CA GLY A 51 6.96 -13.82 9.97
C GLY A 51 6.28 -13.43 11.29
N ASP A 52 6.96 -13.64 12.43
CA ASP A 52 6.48 -13.21 13.74
C ASP A 52 6.43 -11.69 13.87
N GLN A 53 7.42 -10.99 13.32
CA GLN A 53 7.44 -9.53 13.29
C GLN A 53 6.30 -8.98 12.42
N ILE A 54 5.98 -9.64 11.30
CA ILE A 54 4.83 -9.25 10.45
C ILE A 54 3.52 -9.42 11.22
N ARG A 55 3.34 -10.56 11.92
CA ARG A 55 2.14 -10.81 12.75
C ARG A 55 2.01 -9.82 13.90
N ARG A 56 3.10 -9.55 14.62
CA ARG A 56 3.12 -8.52 15.67
C ARG A 56 2.80 -7.14 15.10
N GLY A 57 3.30 -6.83 13.91
CA GLY A 57 3.00 -5.57 13.21
C GLY A 57 1.51 -5.40 12.92
N GLN A 58 0.84 -6.48 12.50
CA GLN A 58 -0.62 -6.47 12.31
C GLN A 58 -1.36 -6.19 13.63
N GLN A 59 -0.91 -6.78 14.73
CA GLN A 59 -1.50 -6.54 16.06
C GLN A 59 -1.28 -5.10 16.53
N ALA A 60 -0.06 -4.57 16.36
CA ALA A 60 0.28 -3.19 16.68
C ALA A 60 -0.53 -2.20 15.83
N TRP A 61 -0.70 -2.47 14.54
CA TRP A 61 -1.55 -1.64 13.68
C TRP A 61 -3.01 -1.64 14.13
N LEU A 62 -3.54 -2.80 14.54
CA LEU A 62 -4.91 -2.89 15.07
C LEU A 62 -5.05 -2.13 16.40
N SER A 63 -4.05 -2.17 17.28
CA SER A 63 -4.09 -1.44 18.55
C SER A 63 -3.95 0.08 18.37
N SER A 64 -3.26 0.55 17.33
CA SER A 64 -3.11 1.98 17.01
C SER A 64 -4.31 2.57 16.24
N GLY A 65 -5.46 1.89 16.22
CA GLY A 65 -6.69 2.35 15.57
C GLY A 65 -7.04 1.64 14.25
N GLY A 66 -6.10 0.87 13.68
CA GLY A 66 -6.33 0.01 12.51
C GLY A 66 -7.03 0.72 11.35
N GLN A 67 -8.17 0.17 10.94
CA GLN A 67 -9.00 0.68 9.83
C GLN A 67 -9.67 2.03 10.11
N GLN A 68 -9.71 2.49 11.36
CA GLN A 68 -10.28 3.82 11.67
C GLN A 68 -9.30 4.94 11.33
N LEU A 69 -8.00 4.64 11.30
CA LEU A 69 -6.96 5.62 11.04
C LEU A 69 -6.72 5.83 9.53
N GLY A 70 -6.63 4.74 8.77
CA GLY A 70 -6.49 4.78 7.30
C GLY A 70 -6.93 3.47 6.67
N THR A 71 -6.57 3.23 5.41
CA THR A 71 -6.91 1.97 4.72
C THR A 71 -5.73 1.01 4.59
N VAL A 72 -6.05 -0.29 4.56
CA VAL A 72 -5.16 -1.34 4.04
C VAL A 72 -5.91 -2.05 2.93
N TRP A 73 -5.29 -2.14 1.75
CA TRP A 73 -5.93 -2.72 0.55
C TRP A 73 -7.28 -2.07 0.19
N GLY A 74 -7.40 -0.77 0.45
CA GLY A 74 -8.61 0.02 0.19
C GLY A 74 -9.76 -0.18 1.18
N HIS A 75 -9.55 -0.88 2.30
CA HIS A 75 -10.54 -1.03 3.36
C HIS A 75 -10.10 -0.24 4.61
N GLY A 76 -10.94 0.70 5.03
CA GLY A 76 -10.72 1.53 6.22
C GLY A 76 -11.25 2.95 6.03
N SER A 77 -10.66 3.91 6.75
CA SER A 77 -11.00 5.33 6.69
C SER A 77 -10.19 6.07 5.63
N TYR A 78 -10.65 7.27 5.26
CA TYR A 78 -10.09 8.05 4.16
C TYR A 78 -9.25 9.26 4.62
N VAL A 79 -8.93 9.35 5.91
CA VAL A 79 -8.15 10.48 6.45
C VAL A 79 -6.66 10.24 6.24
N ALA A 80 -6.11 9.18 6.83
CA ALA A 80 -4.75 8.75 6.53
C ALA A 80 -4.71 7.99 5.18
N PRO A 81 -3.53 7.87 4.54
CA PRO A 81 -3.42 7.20 3.24
C PRO A 81 -3.71 5.71 3.33
N ASP A 82 -3.80 5.06 2.17
CA ASP A 82 -3.70 3.60 2.12
C ASP A 82 -2.25 3.19 2.41
N TRP A 83 -2.04 2.52 3.55
CA TRP A 83 -0.70 2.15 4.02
C TRP A 83 0.02 1.20 3.07
N SER A 84 -0.70 0.32 2.38
CA SER A 84 -0.11 -0.59 1.40
C SER A 84 0.35 0.15 0.14
N ALA A 85 -0.47 1.09 -0.35
CA ALA A 85 -0.12 1.89 -1.52
C ALA A 85 1.01 2.89 -1.21
N ASP A 86 0.97 3.57 -0.06
CA ASP A 86 1.99 4.53 0.35
C ASP A 86 3.34 3.84 0.59
N TRP A 87 3.35 2.66 1.23
CA TRP A 87 4.55 1.82 1.33
C TRP A 87 5.12 1.50 -0.04
N LEU A 88 4.29 0.93 -0.93
CA LEU A 88 4.72 0.50 -2.27
C LEU A 88 5.31 1.67 -3.07
N HIS A 89 4.69 2.84 -2.96
CA HIS A 89 5.14 4.05 -3.62
C HIS A 89 6.50 4.51 -3.08
N ARG A 90 6.66 4.59 -1.76
CA ARG A 90 7.92 5.01 -1.12
C ARG A 90 9.06 4.03 -1.41
N GLU A 91 8.79 2.73 -1.39
CA GLU A 91 9.78 1.70 -1.73
C GLU A 91 10.24 1.87 -3.18
N ALA A 92 9.31 2.13 -4.11
CA ALA A 92 9.63 2.38 -5.51
C ALA A 92 10.44 3.68 -5.71
N LEU A 93 10.12 4.76 -4.98
CA LEU A 93 10.90 6.00 -5.03
C LEU A 93 12.32 5.80 -4.49
N ALA A 94 12.46 5.15 -3.33
CA ALA A 94 13.76 4.84 -2.74
C ALA A 94 14.62 3.99 -3.69
N LEU A 95 14.03 2.97 -4.32
CA LEU A 95 14.76 2.08 -5.23
C LEU A 95 15.30 2.81 -6.47
N ARG A 96 14.47 3.64 -7.10
CA ARG A 96 14.87 4.44 -8.27
C ARG A 96 15.97 5.44 -7.91
N GLU A 97 15.83 6.08 -6.76
CA GLU A 97 16.80 7.05 -6.27
C GLU A 97 18.15 6.38 -5.98
N ASP A 98 18.16 5.20 -5.37
CA ASP A 98 19.39 4.45 -5.11
C ASP A 98 20.06 3.98 -6.40
N TRP A 99 19.31 3.49 -7.39
CA TRP A 99 19.87 3.16 -8.70
C TRP A 99 20.42 4.39 -9.43
N ALA A 100 19.73 5.53 -9.35
CA ALA A 100 20.19 6.77 -9.96
C ALA A 100 21.53 7.21 -9.36
N ARG A 101 21.64 7.18 -8.02
CA ARG A 101 22.88 7.51 -7.31
C ARG A 101 24.01 6.54 -7.63
N GLN A 102 23.75 5.23 -7.61
CA GLN A 102 24.77 4.21 -7.85
C GLN A 102 25.31 4.22 -9.28
N ARG A 103 24.45 4.41 -10.29
CA ARG A 103 24.84 4.28 -11.71
C ARG A 103 25.26 5.60 -12.35
N PHE A 104 24.70 6.72 -11.90
CA PHE A 104 24.88 8.01 -12.54
C PHE A 104 25.43 9.10 -11.61
N GLY A 105 25.58 8.82 -10.31
CA GLY A 105 26.05 9.79 -9.31
C GLY A 105 25.10 10.99 -9.13
N LYS A 106 23.83 10.86 -9.54
CA LYS A 106 22.82 11.92 -9.55
C LYS A 106 21.53 11.44 -8.92
N THR A 107 20.71 12.38 -8.47
CA THR A 107 19.34 12.07 -8.03
C THR A 107 18.47 11.68 -9.23
N TYR A 108 17.42 10.91 -9.00
CA TYR A 108 16.51 10.47 -10.07
C TYR A 108 15.92 11.66 -10.85
N ALA A 109 15.58 12.74 -10.15
CA ALA A 109 15.00 13.95 -10.72
C ALA A 109 15.97 14.71 -11.65
N GLN A 110 17.29 14.53 -11.50
CA GLN A 110 18.32 15.17 -12.33
C GLN A 110 18.70 14.38 -13.58
N LEU A 111 18.14 13.18 -13.76
CA LEU A 111 18.36 12.36 -14.94
C LEU A 111 17.53 12.86 -16.13
N ASP A 112 18.04 12.65 -17.33
CA ASP A 112 17.25 12.85 -18.55
C ASP A 112 16.13 11.81 -18.67
N VAL A 113 15.12 12.14 -19.49
CA VAL A 113 13.92 11.32 -19.66
C VAL A 113 14.23 9.90 -20.16
N GLY A 114 15.31 9.71 -20.93
CA GLY A 114 15.72 8.40 -21.41
C GLY A 114 16.24 7.51 -20.28
N ARG A 115 17.13 8.04 -19.44
CA ARG A 115 17.63 7.33 -18.24
C ARG A 115 16.54 7.08 -17.21
N GLN A 116 15.63 8.04 -17.03
CA GLN A 116 14.44 7.88 -16.20
C GLN A 116 13.57 6.71 -16.69
N GLY A 117 13.25 6.67 -17.99
CA GLY A 117 12.48 5.59 -18.59
C GLY A 117 13.14 4.20 -18.46
N MET A 118 14.48 4.13 -18.55
CA MET A 118 15.24 2.91 -18.31
C MET A 118 15.04 2.40 -16.87
N LEU A 119 15.25 3.26 -15.87
CA LEU A 119 15.06 2.90 -14.46
C LEU A 119 13.61 2.50 -14.14
N ASP A 120 12.64 3.12 -14.80
CA ASP A 120 11.21 2.79 -14.62
C ASP A 120 10.84 1.41 -15.16
N ALA A 121 11.40 1.03 -16.30
CA ALA A 121 11.24 -0.30 -16.84
C ALA A 121 11.87 -1.36 -15.92
N GLU A 122 13.05 -1.08 -15.39
CA GLU A 122 13.72 -1.96 -14.42
C GLU A 122 12.95 -2.08 -13.10
N LEU A 123 12.44 -0.96 -12.58
CA LEU A 123 11.61 -0.93 -11.38
C LEU A 123 10.39 -1.85 -11.53
N ARG A 124 9.69 -1.76 -12.66
CA ARG A 124 8.51 -2.61 -12.91
C ARG A 124 8.86 -4.09 -12.92
N ARG A 125 10.03 -4.46 -13.46
CA ARG A 125 10.51 -5.85 -13.46
C ARG A 125 10.85 -6.31 -12.04
N GLU A 126 11.61 -5.51 -11.30
CA GLU A 126 12.06 -5.82 -9.93
C GLU A 126 10.88 -5.94 -8.95
N MET A 127 9.91 -5.02 -9.02
CA MET A 127 8.76 -5.00 -8.11
C MET A 127 7.77 -6.13 -8.38
N ARG A 128 7.67 -6.60 -9.63
CA ARG A 128 6.77 -7.69 -10.03
C ARG A 128 7.40 -9.08 -9.93
N ALA A 129 8.72 -9.16 -9.81
CA ALA A 129 9.40 -10.43 -9.61
C ALA A 129 8.99 -11.06 -8.28
N ASN A 130 8.55 -12.32 -8.32
CA ASN A 130 8.20 -13.06 -7.11
C ASN A 130 9.44 -13.83 -6.62
N GLY A 131 9.99 -13.41 -5.49
CA GLY A 131 11.13 -14.06 -4.82
C GLY A 131 10.73 -15.04 -3.72
N TYR A 132 9.45 -15.42 -3.63
CA TYR A 132 8.96 -16.35 -2.62
C TYR A 132 9.21 -17.80 -3.02
N ASP A 133 9.92 -18.53 -2.16
CA ASP A 133 10.08 -19.98 -2.25
C ASP A 133 9.09 -20.67 -1.30
N ALA A 134 8.17 -21.44 -1.88
CA ALA A 134 7.14 -22.16 -1.13
C ALA A 134 7.70 -23.35 -0.32
N ALA A 135 8.82 -23.94 -0.73
CA ALA A 135 9.41 -25.07 -0.03
C ALA A 135 10.08 -24.64 1.28
N SER A 136 10.82 -23.53 1.25
CA SER A 136 11.48 -22.98 2.44
C SER A 136 10.66 -21.92 3.18
N GLY A 137 9.58 -21.41 2.58
CA GLY A 137 8.78 -20.31 3.12
C GLY A 137 9.51 -18.97 3.16
N LYS A 138 10.57 -18.81 2.37
CA LYS A 138 11.46 -17.63 2.39
C LYS A 138 11.13 -16.69 1.23
N LEU A 139 11.09 -15.39 1.51
CA LEU A 139 11.05 -14.35 0.49
C LEU A 139 12.43 -13.72 0.36
N THR A 140 13.04 -13.83 -0.82
CA THR A 140 14.34 -13.22 -1.11
C THR A 140 14.17 -11.93 -1.88
N LEU A 141 14.68 -10.82 -1.33
CA LEU A 141 14.72 -9.51 -1.97
C LEU A 141 16.12 -9.25 -2.52
N SER A 142 16.23 -8.49 -3.63
CA SER A 142 17.54 -8.00 -4.06
C SER A 142 18.17 -7.11 -2.99
N VAL A 143 19.49 -6.97 -3.01
CA VAL A 143 20.22 -6.16 -2.01
C VAL A 143 19.71 -4.71 -1.98
N VAL A 144 19.48 -4.11 -3.15
CA VAL A 144 19.01 -2.72 -3.25
C VAL A 144 17.57 -2.60 -2.76
N ARG A 145 16.69 -3.55 -3.09
CA ARG A 145 15.31 -3.56 -2.59
C ARG A 145 15.23 -3.78 -1.09
N ALA A 146 16.10 -4.64 -0.53
CA ALA A 146 16.21 -4.84 0.91
C ALA A 146 16.65 -3.55 1.63
N ALA A 147 17.54 -2.76 1.03
CA ALA A 147 17.94 -1.45 1.57
C ALA A 147 16.78 -0.45 1.50
N ALA A 148 16.09 -0.35 0.37
CA ALA A 148 14.90 0.49 0.21
C ALA A 148 13.81 0.14 1.24
N ALA A 149 13.52 -1.15 1.45
CA ALA A 149 12.55 -1.61 2.44
C ALA A 149 12.93 -1.18 3.88
N ARG A 150 14.22 -1.19 4.23
CA ARG A 150 14.69 -0.70 5.54
C ARG A 150 14.54 0.82 5.68
N GLN A 151 14.80 1.57 4.61
CA GLN A 151 14.60 3.02 4.60
C GLN A 151 13.12 3.38 4.83
N VAL A 152 12.20 2.70 4.12
CA VAL A 152 10.76 2.91 4.30
C VAL A 152 10.32 2.48 5.70
N ALA A 153 10.88 1.39 6.24
CA ALA A 153 10.61 0.97 7.61
C ALA A 153 10.97 2.08 8.63
N GLY A 154 12.11 2.75 8.45
CA GLY A 154 12.52 3.88 9.29
C GLY A 154 11.55 5.06 9.24
N HIS A 155 11.01 5.38 8.06
CA HIS A 155 9.98 6.41 7.91
C HIS A 155 8.75 6.13 8.76
N TYR A 156 8.23 4.89 8.73
CA TYR A 156 7.06 4.51 9.51
C TYR A 156 7.34 4.41 11.02
N GLN A 157 8.56 4.03 11.42
CA GLN A 157 8.94 4.08 12.84
C GLN A 157 8.91 5.50 13.39
N GLY A 158 9.36 6.49 12.61
CA GLY A 158 9.23 7.90 12.98
C GLY A 158 7.77 8.36 13.03
N LEU A 159 6.98 8.01 12.01
CA LEU A 159 5.56 8.38 11.92
C LEU A 159 4.70 7.86 13.07
N TYR A 160 4.88 6.60 13.48
CA TYR A 160 4.14 6.00 14.60
C TYR A 160 4.74 6.34 15.99
N GLY A 161 5.92 6.96 16.02
CA GLY A 161 6.60 7.37 17.25
C GLY A 161 6.32 8.83 17.63
N ALA A 162 7.30 9.40 18.35
CA ALA A 162 7.26 10.75 18.89
C ALA A 162 8.20 11.74 18.17
N ASP A 163 8.73 11.38 17.00
CA ASP A 163 9.70 12.23 16.29
C ASP A 163 9.03 13.54 15.80
N PRO A 164 9.48 14.73 16.26
CA PRO A 164 8.89 16.01 15.88
C PRO A 164 8.90 16.28 14.38
N ALA A 165 9.82 15.67 13.62
CA ALA A 165 9.86 15.79 12.17
C ALA A 165 8.57 15.31 11.48
N PHE A 166 7.79 14.47 12.17
CA PHE A 166 6.53 13.92 11.69
C PHE A 166 5.29 14.60 12.30
N ASP A 167 5.42 15.62 13.15
CA ASP A 167 4.26 16.29 13.79
C ASP A 167 3.24 16.77 12.75
N LYS A 168 3.71 17.53 11.76
CA LYS A 168 2.84 18.04 10.68
C LYS A 168 2.18 16.92 9.88
N LEU A 169 2.89 15.82 9.64
CA LEU A 169 2.34 14.69 8.88
C LEU A 169 1.29 13.94 9.72
N ARG A 170 1.54 13.77 11.02
CA ARG A 170 0.58 13.18 11.96
C ARG A 170 -0.68 14.02 12.06
N GLU A 171 -0.57 15.35 12.12
CA GLU A 171 -1.72 16.25 12.07
C GLU A 171 -2.54 16.05 10.79
N GLN A 172 -1.88 15.99 9.63
CA GLN A 172 -2.54 15.73 8.34
C GLN A 172 -3.26 14.38 8.30
N TYR A 173 -2.72 13.38 9.00
CA TYR A 173 -3.28 12.03 9.06
C TYR A 173 -4.19 11.80 10.27
N ALA A 174 -4.47 12.85 11.06
CA ALA A 174 -5.20 12.76 12.32
C ALA A 174 -4.64 11.68 13.28
N MET A 175 -3.33 11.52 13.30
CA MET A 175 -2.61 10.62 14.20
C MET A 175 -2.18 11.35 15.47
N THR A 176 -2.29 10.68 16.61
CA THR A 176 -1.70 11.15 17.86
C THR A 176 -0.20 10.93 17.86
N ALA A 177 0.52 11.77 18.61
CA ALA A 177 1.92 11.50 18.87
C ALA A 177 2.11 10.22 19.68
N ASP A 178 3.20 9.50 19.41
CA ASP A 178 3.56 8.25 20.09
C ASP A 178 2.44 7.20 20.08
N ALA A 179 1.74 7.08 18.94
CA ALA A 179 0.65 6.11 18.76
C ALA A 179 1.06 4.66 19.07
N LEU A 180 2.34 4.35 18.94
CA LEU A 180 2.95 3.10 19.39
C LEU A 180 4.17 3.40 20.29
N PRO A 181 4.01 3.40 21.63
CA PRO A 181 5.11 3.72 22.57
C PRO A 181 6.25 2.67 22.57
N SER A 182 5.91 1.41 22.30
CA SER A 182 6.88 0.31 22.23
C SER A 182 7.71 0.39 20.95
N ALA A 183 9.04 0.44 21.10
CA ALA A 183 9.96 0.44 19.97
C ALA A 183 9.85 -0.83 19.13
N ASP A 184 9.60 -1.98 19.77
CA ASP A 184 9.41 -3.26 19.09
C ASP A 184 8.13 -3.27 18.24
N ASP A 185 7.07 -2.61 18.70
CA ASP A 185 5.81 -2.50 17.97
C ASP A 185 5.91 -1.52 16.81
N ARG A 186 6.65 -0.41 16.98
CA ARG A 186 7.01 0.50 15.87
C ARG A 186 7.85 -0.21 14.81
N LEU A 187 8.81 -1.01 15.25
CA LEU A 187 9.62 -1.86 14.37
C LEU A 187 8.77 -2.91 13.66
N ALA A 188 7.72 -3.43 14.30
CA ALA A 188 6.85 -4.44 13.73
C ALA A 188 5.81 -3.87 12.76
N VAL A 189 5.17 -2.74 13.09
CA VAL A 189 4.11 -2.11 12.28
C VAL A 189 4.65 -1.65 10.92
N SER A 190 5.91 -1.19 10.90
CA SER A 190 6.60 -0.80 9.67
C SER A 190 6.88 -1.98 8.74
N ARG A 191 6.51 -3.22 9.13
CA ARG A 191 6.76 -4.44 8.36
C ARG A 191 5.48 -5.07 7.87
N SER A 192 4.36 -4.87 8.57
CA SER A 192 3.05 -5.32 8.10
C SER A 192 2.53 -4.45 6.95
N SER A 193 2.99 -3.20 6.84
CA SER A 193 2.63 -2.27 5.75
C SER A 193 3.14 -2.70 4.37
N SER A 194 4.15 -3.57 4.29
CA SER A 194 4.76 -3.99 3.01
C SER A 194 3.89 -4.90 2.15
N GLY A 195 2.74 -5.34 2.67
CA GLY A 195 1.86 -6.29 1.99
C GLY A 195 2.50 -7.68 1.85
N PRO A 196 1.69 -8.74 1.66
CA PRO A 196 2.19 -10.07 1.40
C PRO A 196 2.82 -10.14 -0.01
N PRO A 197 3.82 -11.02 -0.20
CA PRO A 197 4.41 -11.25 -1.51
C PRO A 197 3.35 -11.76 -2.49
N GLY A 198 3.08 -10.96 -3.52
CA GLY A 198 2.09 -11.28 -4.54
C GLY A 198 2.55 -12.39 -5.46
N ARG A 199 1.87 -13.55 -5.40
CA ARG A 199 1.63 -14.36 -6.59
C ARG A 199 0.50 -13.64 -7.36
N PRO A 200 0.67 -13.24 -8.63
CA PRO A 200 -0.50 -12.82 -9.38
C PRO A 200 -1.39 -14.05 -9.58
N PRO A 201 -2.65 -14.08 -9.11
CA PRO A 201 -3.59 -15.08 -9.60
C PRO A 201 -3.83 -14.79 -11.09
N PRO A 202 -4.18 -15.81 -11.91
CA PRO A 202 -4.34 -15.66 -13.35
C PRO A 202 -5.40 -14.62 -13.79
N THR A 203 -6.16 -14.03 -12.86
CA THR A 203 -7.28 -13.12 -13.13
C THR A 203 -7.43 -11.93 -12.17
N ALA A 204 -6.49 -11.64 -11.26
CA ALA A 204 -6.65 -10.47 -10.38
C ALA A 204 -6.52 -9.16 -11.17
N ARG A 205 -7.65 -8.45 -11.30
CA ARG A 205 -7.70 -7.05 -11.70
C ARG A 205 -6.70 -6.25 -10.87
N ALA A 206 -5.72 -5.67 -11.56
CA ALA A 206 -4.89 -4.61 -11.00
C ALA A 206 -5.78 -3.52 -10.37
N LYS A 207 -5.57 -3.22 -9.08
CA LYS A 207 -6.20 -2.12 -8.35
C LYS A 207 -5.11 -1.25 -7.71
N PRO A 208 -5.38 0.05 -7.54
CA PRO A 208 -5.32 1.04 -8.59
C PRO A 208 -3.88 1.33 -9.04
N ALA A 209 -3.76 1.86 -10.25
CA ALA A 209 -2.50 2.22 -10.88
C ALA A 209 -1.81 3.40 -10.14
N CYS A 210 -0.55 3.24 -9.78
CA CYS A 210 0.34 4.40 -9.67
C CYS A 210 0.41 5.05 -11.06
N PRO A 211 -0.04 6.31 -11.25
CA PRO A 211 0.15 6.99 -12.51
C PRO A 211 1.65 7.23 -12.70
N THR A 212 2.20 6.77 -13.83
CA THR A 212 3.45 7.32 -14.35
C THR A 212 3.24 8.81 -14.61
N PRO A 213 4.20 9.68 -14.25
CA PRO A 213 4.14 11.09 -14.64
C PRO A 213 4.38 11.18 -16.15
N THR A 214 3.30 11.09 -16.94
CA THR A 214 3.38 11.41 -18.36
C THR A 214 3.39 12.92 -18.50
N THR A 215 4.54 13.44 -18.88
CA THR A 215 4.79 14.82 -19.29
C THR A 215 3.77 15.26 -20.35
N GLY A 216 3.11 16.40 -20.07
CA GLY A 216 2.61 17.36 -21.06
C GLY A 216 1.75 16.83 -22.22
N ARG A 217 0.43 16.90 -22.06
CA ARG A 217 -0.45 17.30 -23.16
C ARG A 217 -1.68 18.01 -22.62
N THR A 218 -1.67 19.34 -22.75
CA THR A 218 -2.82 20.21 -22.58
C THR A 218 -3.92 19.80 -23.56
N SER A 219 -4.96 19.10 -23.09
CA SER A 219 -6.24 19.03 -23.81
C SER A 219 -7.12 20.19 -23.35
N ARG A 220 -6.99 21.27 -24.11
CA ARG A 220 -7.96 22.34 -24.30
C ARG A 220 -9.39 21.79 -24.32
N TRP A 221 -10.14 21.99 -23.25
CA TRP A 221 -11.60 21.98 -23.28
C TRP A 221 -12.09 23.38 -22.98
N SER A 222 -12.45 24.06 -24.05
CA SER A 222 -13.12 25.36 -24.05
C SER A 222 -14.52 25.21 -23.44
N ALA A 223 -14.76 25.86 -22.31
CA ALA A 223 -16.10 26.16 -21.84
C ALA A 223 -16.15 27.65 -21.47
N THR A 224 -16.43 28.46 -22.49
CA THR A 224 -16.68 29.89 -22.38
C THR A 224 -17.98 30.11 -21.61
N ARG A 225 -17.90 30.71 -20.42
CA ARG A 225 -18.96 31.60 -19.90
C ARG A 225 -18.28 32.82 -19.26
N PRO A 226 -18.64 34.06 -19.66
CA PRO A 226 -18.02 35.27 -19.13
C PRO A 226 -18.44 35.54 -17.68
N PRO A 227 -17.60 36.20 -16.87
CA PRO A 227 -17.95 36.61 -15.51
C PRO A 227 -18.93 37.80 -15.52
N PRO A 228 -19.89 37.88 -14.58
CA PRO A 228 -20.63 39.12 -14.35
C PRO A 228 -19.71 40.20 -13.70
N PRO A 229 -19.98 41.48 -13.96
CA PRO A 229 -19.04 42.57 -13.76
C PRO A 229 -18.78 42.92 -12.29
N THR A 230 -17.50 43.10 -11.98
CA THR A 230 -16.99 43.72 -10.75
C THR A 230 -17.31 45.22 -10.77
N ALA A 231 -18.17 45.68 -9.86
CA ALA A 231 -18.39 47.11 -9.67
C ALA A 231 -17.25 47.69 -8.81
N CYS A 232 -16.45 48.55 -9.43
CA CYS A 232 -15.51 49.44 -8.76
C CYS A 232 -16.25 50.47 -7.89
N GLY A 233 -15.83 50.57 -6.63
CA GLY A 233 -15.54 51.82 -5.91
C GLY A 233 -16.70 52.75 -5.52
N ARG A 234 -16.82 53.00 -4.21
CA ARG A 234 -17.03 54.33 -3.59
C ARG A 234 -16.87 54.24 -2.07
N SER A 235 -15.72 54.70 -1.57
CA SER A 235 -15.63 55.55 -0.35
C SER A 235 -15.57 57.00 -0.89
N PRO A 236 -16.10 58.07 -0.26
CA PRO A 236 -15.97 58.36 1.17
C PRO A 236 -17.17 59.06 1.85
N ALA A 237 -17.18 59.06 3.19
CA ALA A 237 -17.40 60.19 4.11
C ALA A 237 -17.64 59.63 5.53
#